data_AF-A0A971KZW0-F1
#
_entry.id   AF-A0A971KZW0-F1
#
_cell.length_a   1.000
_cell.length_b   1.000
_cell.length_c   1.000
_cell.angle_alpha   90.00
_cell.angle_beta   90.00
_cell.angle_gamma   90.00
#
_symmetry.space_group_name_H-M   'P 1'
#
loop_
_entity.id
_entity.type
_entity.pdbx_description
1 polymer ?
#
loop_
_entity_poly.entity_id
_entity_poly.type
_entity_poly.pdbx_seq_one_letter_code
_entity_poly.pdbx_strand_id
1 'polypeptide(L)'
;MNKREARKRVREIIRCLEHSEDFPEQNNCTKVAERKLEMLVKEAPASLVYELGCIHSYLKNSSGDTDTALSRLKKILEDRR
;
A
#
# COMPACT_ATOMS: atom_id res chain seq x y z
N MET A 1 -12.57 8.52 6.84
CA MET A 1 -11.89 7.41 7.55
C MET A 1 -10.97 8.00 8.62
N ASN A 2 -10.80 7.34 9.76
CA ASN A 2 -9.85 7.79 10.79
C ASN A 2 -8.43 7.19 10.59
N LYS A 3 -7.41 7.74 11.28
CA LYS A 3 -6.02 7.26 11.19
C LYS A 3 -5.88 5.77 11.52
N ARG A 4 -6.68 5.24 12.46
CA ARG A 4 -6.62 3.83 12.90
C ARG A 4 -7.12 2.89 11.80
N GLU A 5 -8.23 3.22 11.15
CA GLU A 5 -8.77 2.49 10.01
C GLU A 5 -7.83 2.53 8.81
N ALA A 6 -7.23 3.69 8.53
CA ALA A 6 -6.25 3.83 7.45
C ALA A 6 -5.05 2.89 7.69
N ARG A 7 -4.48 2.88 8.90
CA ARG A 7 -3.38 1.95 9.26
C ARG A 7 -3.78 0.48 9.18
N LYS A 8 -5.03 0.12 9.53
CA LYS A 8 -5.52 -1.26 9.39
C LYS A 8 -5.50 -1.68 7.92
N ARG A 9 -5.99 -0.84 7.02
CA ARG A 9 -5.98 -1.11 5.57
C ARG A 9 -4.57 -1.13 4.99
N VAL A 10 -3.66 -0.27 5.47
CA VAL A 10 -2.23 -0.35 5.10
C VAL A 10 -1.64 -1.73 5.44
N ARG A 11 -1.96 -2.30 6.61
CA ARG A 11 -1.50 -3.67 6.96
C ARG A 11 -2.06 -4.74 6.03
N GLU A 12 -3.32 -4.61 5.60
CA GLU A 12 -3.92 -5.55 4.64
C GLU A 12 -3.21 -5.48 3.28
N ILE A 13 -2.85 -4.28 2.83
CA ILE A 13 -2.09 -4.09 1.58
C ILE A 13 -0.68 -4.68 1.71
N ILE A 14 0.02 -4.46 2.82
CA ILE A 14 1.34 -5.06 3.09
C ILE A 14 1.26 -6.58 3.02
N ARG A 15 0.27 -7.21 3.67
CA ARG A 15 0.10 -8.67 3.61
C ARG A 15 -0.12 -9.19 2.19
N CYS A 16 -0.93 -8.49 1.38
CA CYS A 16 -1.12 -8.86 -0.03
C CYS A 16 0.20 -8.81 -0.82
N LEU A 17 1.04 -7.81 -0.56
CA LEU A 17 2.33 -7.66 -1.22
C LEU A 17 3.35 -8.72 -0.74
N GLU A 18 3.43 -9.01 0.56
CA GLU A 18 4.33 -10.05 1.11
C GLU A 18 3.98 -11.44 0.60
N HIS A 19 2.69 -11.78 0.49
CA HIS A 19 2.28 -13.09 -0.02
C HIS A 19 2.51 -13.26 -1.53
N SER A 20 2.72 -12.17 -2.28
CA SER A 20 2.95 -12.22 -3.73
C SER A 20 4.29 -12.84 -4.11
N GLU A 21 5.27 -12.83 -3.20
CA GLU A 21 6.60 -13.40 -3.45
C GLU A 21 6.62 -14.94 -3.40
N ASP A 22 5.74 -15.57 -2.64
CA ASP A 22 5.73 -17.03 -2.46
C ASP A 22 5.07 -17.82 -3.62
N PHE A 23 4.26 -17.16 -4.47
CA PHE A 23 3.49 -17.87 -5.51
C PHE A 23 3.39 -17.09 -6.84
N PRO A 24 3.97 -17.58 -7.95
CA PRO A 24 3.98 -16.89 -9.25
C PRO A 24 2.60 -16.73 -9.91
N GLU A 25 1.55 -17.42 -9.44
CA GLU A 25 0.16 -17.20 -9.86
C GLU A 25 -0.45 -15.91 -9.26
N GLN A 26 0.26 -15.20 -8.38
CA GLN A 26 -0.20 -13.99 -7.67
C GLN A 26 0.04 -12.66 -8.41
N ASN A 27 0.18 -12.67 -9.73
CA ASN A 27 0.10 -11.44 -10.53
C ASN A 27 -1.23 -10.65 -10.30
N ASN A 28 -2.21 -11.29 -9.63
CA ASN A 28 -3.41 -10.65 -9.07
C ASN A 28 -3.18 -9.87 -7.76
N CYS A 29 -2.31 -10.31 -6.84
CA CYS A 29 -2.16 -9.67 -5.53
C CYS A 29 -1.57 -8.26 -5.63
N THR A 30 -0.59 -8.03 -6.51
CA THR A 30 -0.07 -6.68 -6.79
C THR A 30 -1.15 -5.75 -7.36
N LYS A 31 -1.96 -6.23 -8.30
CA LYS A 31 -3.10 -5.45 -8.86
C LYS A 31 -4.20 -5.19 -7.82
N VAL A 32 -4.44 -6.15 -6.93
CA VAL A 32 -5.40 -6.01 -5.82
C VAL A 32 -4.86 -5.01 -4.79
N ALA A 33 -3.56 -5.06 -4.49
CA ALA A 33 -2.89 -4.10 -3.60
C ALA A 33 -2.92 -2.69 -4.19
N GLU A 34 -2.67 -2.53 -5.50
CA GLU A 34 -2.79 -1.26 -6.22
C GLU A 34 -4.20 -0.68 -6.09
N ARG A 35 -5.24 -1.46 -6.42
CA ARG A 35 -6.64 -1.00 -6.30
C ARG A 35 -7.04 -0.65 -4.87
N LYS A 36 -6.62 -1.46 -3.89
CA LYS A 36 -6.86 -1.19 -2.47
C LYS A 36 -6.18 0.11 -2.04
N LEU A 37 -4.96 0.35 -2.52
CA LEU A 37 -4.22 1.57 -2.25
C LEU A 37 -4.85 2.79 -2.93
N GLU A 38 -5.35 2.65 -4.16
CA GLU A 38 -6.10 3.71 -4.86
C GLU A 38 -7.32 4.16 -4.05
N MET A 39 -8.13 3.21 -3.57
CA MET A 39 -9.27 3.51 -2.70
C MET A 39 -8.82 4.12 -1.37
N LEU A 40 -7.72 3.63 -0.80
CA LEU A 40 -7.18 4.15 0.44
C LEU A 40 -6.75 5.62 0.31
N VAL A 41 -6.13 6.01 -0.81
CA VAL A 41 -5.74 7.41 -1.08
C VAL A 41 -6.96 8.35 -1.08
N LYS A 42 -8.09 7.90 -1.63
CA LYS A 42 -9.33 8.70 -1.70
C LYS A 42 -10.01 8.87 -0.33
N GLU A 43 -9.84 7.89 0.57
CA GLU A 43 -10.53 7.86 1.86
C GLU A 43 -9.66 8.27 3.05
N ALA A 44 -8.33 8.27 2.88
CA ALA A 44 -7.35 8.57 3.93
C ALA A 44 -7.47 10.00 4.47
N PRO A 45 -7.10 10.21 5.74
CA PRO A 45 -6.95 11.56 6.27
C PRO A 45 -5.83 12.30 5.52
N ALA A 46 -5.97 13.62 5.36
CA ALA A 46 -5.03 14.47 4.60
C ALA A 46 -3.56 14.28 5.01
N SER A 47 -3.29 13.96 6.28
CA SER A 47 -1.94 13.68 6.79
C SER A 47 -1.26 12.47 6.15
N LEU A 48 -2.01 11.56 5.53
CA LEU A 48 -1.51 10.32 4.90
C LEU A 48 -1.73 10.29 3.38
N VAL A 49 -2.65 11.11 2.86
CA VAL A 49 -3.02 11.12 1.43
C VAL A 49 -1.81 11.33 0.52
N TYR A 50 -0.93 12.26 0.88
CA TYR A 50 0.27 12.56 0.09
C TYR A 50 1.20 11.34 -0.02
N GLU A 51 1.60 10.76 1.12
CA GLU A 51 2.49 9.59 1.13
C GLU A 51 1.88 8.38 0.44
N LEU A 52 0.61 8.09 0.71
CA LEU A 52 -0.12 6.98 0.08
C LEU A 52 -0.24 7.20 -1.44
N GLY A 53 -0.45 8.44 -1.89
CA GLY A 53 -0.50 8.79 -3.30
C GLY A 53 0.84 8.58 -4.00
N CYS A 54 1.94 8.95 -3.34
CA CYS A 54 3.29 8.67 -3.85
C CYS A 54 3.55 7.17 -3.98
N ILE A 55 3.14 6.35 -3.01
CA ILE A 55 3.29 4.89 -3.06
C ILE A 55 2.43 4.29 -4.16
N HIS A 56 1.19 4.76 -4.33
CA HIS A 56 0.30 4.30 -5.40
C HIS A 56 0.86 4.60 -6.78
N SER A 57 1.33 5.84 -7.00
CA SER A 57 1.99 6.22 -8.25
C SER A 57 3.25 5.38 -8.51
N TYR A 58 4.00 5.04 -7.47
CA TYR A 58 5.16 4.17 -7.57
C TYR A 58 4.78 2.74 -8.01
N LEU A 59 3.79 2.13 -7.36
CA LEU A 59 3.30 0.79 -7.73
C LEU A 59 2.75 0.73 -9.15
N LYS A 60 2.10 1.80 -9.62
CA LYS A 60 1.51 1.87 -10.96
C LYS A 60 2.54 2.07 -12.08
N ASN A 61 3.56 2.91 -11.84
CA ASN A 61 4.50 3.34 -12.88
C ASN A 61 5.86 2.63 -12.84
N SER A 62 6.30 2.15 -11.67
CA SER A 62 7.46 1.27 -11.57
C SER A 62 7.03 -0.11 -12.05
N SER A 63 7.91 -0.84 -12.73
CA SER A 63 7.67 -2.17 -13.29
C SER A 63 7.46 -3.28 -12.24
N GLY A 64 6.73 -2.99 -11.16
CA GLY A 64 6.45 -3.92 -10.08
C GLY A 64 7.56 -4.03 -9.04
N ASP A 65 8.35 -2.98 -8.76
CA ASP A 65 9.19 -2.97 -7.56
C ASP A 65 8.30 -2.88 -6.32
N THR A 66 7.77 -4.03 -5.93
CA THR A 66 6.89 -4.22 -4.78
C THR A 66 7.65 -4.02 -3.48
N ASP A 67 8.96 -4.29 -3.45
CA ASP A 67 9.81 -4.15 -2.27
C ASP A 67 9.91 -2.70 -1.78
N THR A 68 10.18 -1.77 -2.70
CA THR A 68 10.23 -0.35 -2.34
C THR A 68 8.86 0.16 -1.89
N ALA A 69 7.78 -0.28 -2.52
CA ALA A 69 6.42 0.07 -2.10
C ALA A 69 6.09 -0.49 -0.71
N LEU A 70 6.47 -1.74 -0.45
CA LEU A 70 6.31 -2.43 0.83
C LEU A 70 7.05 -1.70 1.95
N SER A 71 8.32 -1.35 1.72
CA SER A 71 9.14 -0.62 2.68
C SER A 71 8.53 0.73 3.06
N ARG A 72 7.99 1.47 2.09
CA ARG A 72 7.31 2.75 2.34
C ARG A 72 6.00 2.57 3.12
N LEU A 73 5.21 1.54 2.81
CA LEU A 73 3.99 1.23 3.57
C LEU A 73 4.30 0.83 5.02
N LYS A 74 5.38 0.09 5.25
CA LYS A 74 5.87 -0.25 6.60
C LYS A 74 6.22 1.01 7.39
N LYS A 75 6.91 1.99 6.78
CA LYS A 75 7.23 3.28 7.42
C LYS A 75 5.98 4.05 7.89
N ILE A 76 4.90 4.04 7.11
CA ILE A 76 3.61 4.68 7.51
C ILE A 76 3.05 4.06 8.80
N LEU A 77 3.30 2.77 9.05
CA LEU A 77 2.85 2.10 10.26
C LEU A 77 3.75 2.40 11.47
N GLU A 78 5.04 2.59 11.23
CA GLU A 78 6.04 2.93 12.23
C GLU A 78 5.93 4.37 12.71
N ASP A 79 5.54 5.29 11.83
CA ASP A 79 5.34 6.69 12.21
C ASP A 79 4.19 6.78 13.22
N ARG A 80 4.50 7.15 14.47
CA ARG A 80 3.54 7.24 15.59
C ARG A 80 3.00 8.67 15.81
N ARG A 81 3.17 9.60 14.85
CA ARG A 81 2.60 10.95 14.96
C ARG A 81 1.09 11.04 14.66
#